data_AF-A0A2U3D6U8-F1
#
_entry.id   AF-A0A2U3D6U8-F1
#
_cell.length_a   1.000
_cell.length_b   1.000
_cell.length_c   1.000
_cell.angle_alpha   90.00
_cell.angle_beta   90.00
_cell.angle_gamma   90.00
#
_symmetry.space_group_name_H-M   'P 1'
#
loop_
_entity.id
_entity.type
_entity.pdbx_description
1 polymer ?
#
loop_
_entity_poly.entity_id
_entity_poly.type
_entity_poly.pdbx_seq_one_letter_code
_entity_poly.pdbx_strand_id
1 'polypeptide(L)'
;MFAVLFSVTLLFPTMPTRAATDVALAAQAKAAILMDANTGTILFAKNEHQRLPIASVTKVMTMLLAFEAIDRGQVHFTDQIRTSEYAASMGGSQIFLKPGEQMTLRDLLKGIAISSANDAAVAVAEHLAGSEANFVRLMNSRAQALHLKNTHFANTNGLPIADHYSSAYDLAVISRELMKHEQVPQFTGVYSDHLRKHTDRPFWLVNTNKLVRFYQGMDGIKTGYTSEAKYCLAASAKRNHFRVIAVVLGEPTAPVRNAEVTEMMNYAFSHYDIKSVYAKGQVVTLAPVLRGQTQAVGVTPIRPVGILVSKMDHSITGKVTIDLLPLIAPIKKGQVAGYAKIVTNDKVVAAIPLITLSSIEKVSFFEMLGRSLHSLFVLGTKRL
;
A
#
# COMPACT_ATOMS: atom_id res chain seq x y z
N MET A 1 -22.63 34.66 71.39
CA MET A 1 -22.78 33.80 70.21
C MET A 1 -21.82 34.29 69.14
N PHE A 2 -20.61 33.74 69.06
CA PHE A 2 -19.65 34.04 68.00
C PHE A 2 -19.78 32.98 66.91
N ALA A 3 -20.15 33.39 65.70
CA ALA A 3 -20.27 32.50 64.54
C ALA A 3 -18.96 32.52 63.75
N VAL A 4 -18.29 31.37 63.66
CA VAL A 4 -17.09 31.15 62.84
C VAL A 4 -17.55 30.71 61.45
N LEU A 5 -17.25 31.51 60.41
CA LEU A 5 -17.45 31.12 59.01
C LEU A 5 -16.20 30.40 58.49
N PHE A 6 -16.34 29.11 58.14
CA PHE A 6 -15.32 28.35 57.43
C PHE A 6 -15.49 28.55 55.92
N SER A 7 -14.54 29.22 55.27
CA SER A 7 -14.43 29.28 53.81
C SER A 7 -13.73 28.02 53.30
N VAL A 8 -14.46 27.16 52.60
CA VAL A 8 -13.90 25.98 51.93
C VAL A 8 -13.42 26.38 50.53
N THR A 9 -12.10 26.53 50.38
CA THR A 9 -11.47 26.78 49.08
C THR A 9 -11.29 25.45 48.35
N LEU A 10 -12.11 25.20 47.33
CA LEU A 10 -11.98 24.02 46.46
C LEU A 10 -10.78 24.21 45.52
N LEU A 11 -9.67 23.55 45.84
CA LEU A 11 -8.53 23.37 44.95
C LEU A 11 -8.85 22.30 43.91
N PHE A 12 -9.13 22.72 42.66
CA PHE A 12 -9.18 21.81 41.53
C PHE A 12 -7.75 21.40 41.14
N PRO A 13 -7.41 20.11 41.08
CA PRO A 13 -6.12 19.67 40.59
C PRO A 13 -6.01 19.99 39.10
N THR A 14 -5.09 20.90 38.74
CA THR A 14 -4.71 21.14 37.35
C THR A 14 -4.03 19.89 36.82
N MET A 15 -4.71 19.16 35.93
CA MET A 15 -4.06 18.07 35.20
C MET A 15 -2.98 18.66 34.27
N PRO A 16 -1.76 18.07 34.24
CA PRO A 16 -0.75 18.52 33.30
C PRO A 16 -1.21 18.20 31.87
N THR A 17 -1.51 19.25 31.10
CA THR A 17 -1.64 19.15 29.64
C THR A 17 -0.29 18.70 29.08
N ARG A 18 -0.23 17.47 28.57
CA ARG A 18 0.92 16.95 27.80
C ARG A 18 1.12 17.86 26.59
N ALA A 19 2.10 18.76 26.65
CA ALA A 19 2.53 19.52 25.49
C ALA A 19 3.02 18.51 24.44
N ALA A 20 2.23 18.33 23.37
CA ALA A 20 2.73 17.71 22.16
C ALA A 20 3.86 18.61 21.67
N THR A 21 5.09 18.11 21.64
CA THR A 21 6.17 18.77 20.92
C THR A 21 5.73 18.84 19.45
N ASP A 22 5.33 20.03 19.01
CA ASP A 22 5.03 20.32 17.60
C ASP A 22 6.34 20.16 16.81
N VAL A 23 6.62 18.94 16.39
CA VAL A 23 7.68 18.70 15.40
C VAL A 23 7.16 19.27 14.10
N ALA A 24 7.74 20.39 13.67
CA ALA A 24 7.41 21.05 12.42
C ALA A 24 7.91 20.24 11.21
N LEU A 25 7.27 19.09 10.96
CA LEU A 25 7.52 18.27 9.77
C LEU A 25 6.86 18.91 8.55
N ALA A 26 7.50 18.76 7.39
CA ALA A 26 6.96 19.19 6.12
C ALA A 26 6.50 20.67 6.12
N ALA A 27 7.31 21.58 6.67
CA ALA A 27 6.95 22.96 6.89
C ALA A 27 6.67 23.73 5.59
N GLN A 28 7.40 23.40 4.52
CA GLN A 28 7.31 24.07 3.21
C GLN A 28 6.35 23.37 2.23
N ALA A 29 6.00 22.10 2.46
CA ALA A 29 4.98 21.42 1.67
C ALA A 29 3.61 22.10 1.77
N LYS A 30 2.85 22.16 0.67
CA LYS A 30 1.44 22.58 0.70
C LYS A 30 0.56 21.57 1.44
N ALA A 31 0.83 20.28 1.19
CA ALA A 31 0.20 19.16 1.88
C ALA A 31 1.20 18.03 2.09
N ALA A 32 1.05 17.30 3.18
CA ALA A 32 1.90 16.17 3.52
C ALA A 32 1.17 15.12 4.37
N ILE A 33 1.63 13.88 4.29
CA ILE A 33 1.18 12.79 5.16
C ILE A 33 2.31 11.78 5.37
N LEU A 34 2.34 11.20 6.57
CA LEU A 34 3.22 10.10 6.97
C LEU A 34 2.35 8.96 7.49
N MET A 35 2.52 7.76 6.94
CA MET A 35 1.63 6.61 7.19
C MET A 35 2.44 5.33 7.42
N ASP A 36 2.03 4.55 8.43
CA ASP A 36 2.43 3.14 8.52
C ASP A 36 1.72 2.34 7.41
N ALA A 37 2.48 1.76 6.48
CA ALA A 37 1.93 1.02 5.36
C ALA A 37 1.21 -0.27 5.79
N ASN A 38 1.58 -0.86 6.95
CA ASN A 38 0.96 -2.10 7.40
C ASN A 38 -0.48 -1.85 7.87
N THR A 39 -0.66 -0.93 8.81
CA THR A 39 -1.96 -0.63 9.45
C THR A 39 -2.75 0.45 8.74
N GLY A 40 -2.10 1.38 8.02
CA GLY A 40 -2.73 2.60 7.52
C GLY A 40 -2.82 3.71 8.57
N THR A 41 -2.22 3.52 9.76
CA THR A 41 -2.19 4.54 10.81
C THR A 41 -1.43 5.77 10.30
N ILE A 42 -2.04 6.94 10.47
CA ILE A 42 -1.44 8.23 10.15
C ILE A 42 -0.54 8.64 11.32
N LEU A 43 0.74 8.87 11.03
CA LEU A 43 1.76 9.29 12.00
C LEU A 43 1.95 10.81 12.02
N PHE A 44 1.68 11.46 10.90
CA PHE A 44 1.70 12.91 10.72
C PHE A 44 0.82 13.28 9.52
N ALA A 45 0.16 14.42 9.56
CA ALA A 45 -0.63 14.94 8.46
C ALA A 45 -0.65 16.48 8.46
N LYS A 46 -0.65 17.06 7.25
CA LYS A 46 -0.78 18.49 6.98
C LYS A 46 -1.60 18.67 5.72
N ASN A 47 -2.78 19.28 5.81
CA ASN A 47 -3.68 19.52 4.66
C ASN A 47 -3.88 18.25 3.80
N GLU A 48 -3.92 17.08 4.41
CA GLU A 48 -3.74 15.79 3.75
C GLU A 48 -4.86 15.46 2.76
N HIS A 49 -6.03 16.08 2.92
CA HIS A 49 -7.18 15.95 2.04
C HIS A 49 -7.31 17.08 1.00
N GLN A 50 -6.39 18.05 0.98
CA GLN A 50 -6.40 19.14 0.02
C GLN A 50 -6.16 18.61 -1.41
N ARG A 51 -7.02 19.01 -2.34
CA ARG A 51 -6.89 18.69 -3.77
C ARG A 51 -5.78 19.55 -4.37
N LEU A 52 -4.77 18.92 -4.92
CA LEU A 52 -3.62 19.57 -5.54
C LEU A 52 -3.26 18.88 -6.86
N PRO A 53 -2.68 19.60 -7.84
CA PRO A 53 -2.05 18.98 -8.99
C PRO A 53 -0.84 18.14 -8.52
N ILE A 54 -0.72 16.93 -9.05
CA ILE A 54 0.24 15.92 -8.55
C ILE A 54 1.36 15.57 -9.52
N ALA A 55 1.33 16.13 -10.73
CA ALA A 55 2.30 15.87 -11.78
C ALA A 55 2.53 14.36 -11.96
N SER A 56 3.77 13.93 -12.24
CA SER A 56 4.10 12.52 -12.46
C SER A 56 3.87 11.56 -11.28
N VAL A 57 3.45 12.03 -10.10
CA VAL A 57 2.99 11.12 -9.03
C VAL A 57 1.73 10.34 -9.47
N THR A 58 0.99 10.83 -10.48
CA THR A 58 -0.07 10.10 -11.19
C THR A 58 0.33 8.69 -11.59
N LYS A 59 1.59 8.48 -11.99
CA LYS A 59 2.10 7.19 -12.44
C LYS A 59 2.11 6.12 -11.36
N VAL A 60 1.93 6.47 -10.08
CA VAL A 60 1.71 5.50 -9.00
C VAL A 60 0.43 4.70 -9.24
N MET A 61 -0.66 5.34 -9.69
CA MET A 61 -1.90 4.64 -10.07
C MET A 61 -1.72 3.83 -11.36
N THR A 62 -1.00 4.36 -12.35
CA THR A 62 -0.68 3.63 -13.59
C THR A 62 0.09 2.35 -13.29
N MET A 63 1.10 2.42 -12.43
CA MET A 63 1.83 1.24 -11.97
C MET A 63 0.93 0.30 -11.17
N LEU A 64 0.08 0.81 -10.28
CA LEU A 64 -0.83 -0.04 -9.49
C LEU A 64 -1.69 -0.91 -10.39
N LEU A 65 -2.35 -0.34 -11.39
CA LEU A 65 -3.18 -1.09 -12.32
C LEU A 65 -2.38 -2.10 -13.16
N ALA A 66 -1.16 -1.75 -13.57
CA ALA A 66 -0.27 -2.67 -14.29
C ALA A 66 0.14 -3.87 -13.43
N PHE A 67 0.55 -3.64 -12.18
CA PHE A 67 0.90 -4.72 -11.25
C PHE A 67 -0.30 -5.57 -10.85
N GLU A 68 -1.48 -4.98 -10.68
CA GLU A 68 -2.70 -5.73 -10.46
C GLU A 68 -3.07 -6.62 -11.67
N ALA A 69 -2.84 -6.15 -12.90
CA ALA A 69 -3.05 -6.96 -14.11
C ALA A 69 -2.05 -8.14 -14.18
N ILE A 70 -0.79 -7.91 -13.79
CA ILE A 70 0.24 -8.95 -13.69
C ILE A 70 -0.14 -10.00 -12.63
N ASP A 71 -0.55 -9.58 -11.44
CA ASP A 71 -0.93 -10.49 -10.35
C ASP A 71 -2.16 -11.34 -10.70
N ARG A 72 -3.08 -10.81 -11.51
CA ARG A 72 -4.23 -11.55 -12.04
C ARG A 72 -3.89 -12.46 -13.23
N GLY A 73 -2.64 -12.45 -13.70
CA GLY A 73 -2.22 -13.19 -14.88
C GLY A 73 -2.84 -12.71 -16.19
N GLN A 74 -3.29 -11.45 -16.25
CA GLN A 74 -3.84 -10.84 -17.47
C GLN A 74 -2.75 -10.44 -18.46
N VAL A 75 -1.56 -10.13 -17.94
CA VAL A 75 -0.35 -9.81 -18.69
C VAL A 75 0.87 -10.36 -17.95
N HIS A 76 1.99 -10.46 -18.65
CA HIS A 76 3.27 -10.88 -18.10
C HIS A 76 4.35 -9.83 -18.37
N PHE A 77 5.37 -9.82 -17.51
CA PHE A 77 6.54 -8.93 -17.68
C PHE A 77 7.24 -9.06 -19.03
N THR A 78 7.13 -10.22 -19.67
CA THR A 78 7.74 -10.56 -20.95
C THR A 78 6.92 -10.13 -22.16
N ASP A 79 5.68 -9.67 -21.96
CA ASP A 79 4.79 -9.29 -23.05
C ASP A 79 5.38 -8.13 -23.84
N GLN A 80 5.37 -8.27 -25.16
CA GLN A 80 5.86 -7.25 -26.09
C GLN A 80 4.74 -6.25 -26.35
N ILE A 81 4.97 -5.01 -25.93
CA ILE A 81 4.02 -3.91 -26.10
C ILE A 81 4.47 -3.08 -27.29
N ARG A 82 3.62 -3.01 -28.31
CA ARG A 82 3.82 -2.17 -29.50
C ARG A 82 3.43 -0.73 -29.20
N THR A 83 4.35 0.20 -29.42
CA THR A 83 4.14 1.63 -29.20
C THR A 83 3.26 2.21 -30.32
N SER A 84 2.19 2.94 -29.95
CA SER A 84 1.36 3.69 -30.89
C SER A 84 2.02 5.02 -31.30
N GLU A 85 1.50 5.65 -32.36
CA GLU A 85 1.90 7.02 -32.70
C GLU A 85 1.59 8.02 -31.57
N TYR A 86 0.43 7.86 -30.92
CA TYR A 86 0.01 8.70 -29.80
C TYR A 86 0.96 8.58 -28.61
N ALA A 87 1.29 7.37 -28.17
CA ALA A 87 2.27 7.15 -27.10
C ALA A 87 3.64 7.74 -27.46
N ALA A 88 4.11 7.56 -28.70
CA ALA A 88 5.39 8.09 -29.16
C ALA A 88 5.41 9.64 -29.23
N SER A 89 4.25 10.27 -29.48
CA SER A 89 4.07 11.72 -29.56
C SER A 89 4.10 12.45 -28.21
N MET A 90 4.14 11.71 -27.09
CA MET A 90 4.17 12.32 -25.77
C MET A 90 5.35 13.29 -25.63
N GLY A 91 5.19 14.31 -24.79
CA GLY A 91 6.27 15.21 -24.40
C GLY A 91 6.70 14.98 -22.96
N GLY A 92 7.60 15.82 -22.44
CA GLY A 92 8.07 15.75 -21.05
C GLY A 92 9.13 14.67 -20.85
N SER A 93 9.10 13.98 -19.70
CA SER A 93 10.02 12.86 -19.44
C SER A 93 9.67 11.66 -20.31
N GLN A 94 10.62 11.13 -21.07
CA GLN A 94 10.40 10.07 -22.04
C GLN A 94 11.57 9.10 -22.10
N ILE A 95 11.33 7.92 -22.64
CA ILE A 95 12.38 6.99 -23.11
C ILE A 95 12.50 7.00 -24.65
N PHE A 96 11.79 7.90 -25.32
CA PHE A 96 11.80 8.15 -26.76
C PHE A 96 11.47 6.89 -27.57
N LEU A 97 10.33 6.25 -27.23
CA LEU A 97 9.76 5.17 -28.03
C LEU A 97 9.41 5.66 -29.43
N LYS A 98 9.70 4.86 -30.46
CA LYS A 98 9.24 5.12 -31.84
C LYS A 98 7.90 4.45 -32.12
N PRO A 99 7.06 5.00 -33.02
CA PRO A 99 5.86 4.30 -33.50
C PRO A 99 6.21 2.89 -34.03
N GLY A 100 5.49 1.88 -33.55
CA GLY A 100 5.73 0.48 -33.90
C GLY A 100 6.87 -0.21 -33.16
N GLU A 101 7.69 0.51 -32.38
CA GLU A 101 8.71 -0.09 -31.50
C GLU A 101 8.04 -1.02 -30.48
N GLN A 102 8.58 -2.23 -30.35
CA GLN A 102 8.13 -3.20 -29.35
C GLN A 102 9.11 -3.24 -28.19
N MET A 103 8.57 -3.16 -26.97
CA MET A 103 9.34 -3.22 -25.74
C MET A 103 8.60 -4.08 -24.72
N THR A 104 9.34 -4.82 -23.89
CA THR A 104 8.72 -5.64 -22.85
C THR A 104 7.98 -4.78 -21.83
N LEU A 105 6.88 -5.29 -21.27
CA LEU A 105 6.18 -4.63 -20.15
C LEU A 105 7.14 -4.33 -18.99
N ARG A 106 8.11 -5.22 -18.71
CA ARG A 106 9.17 -4.97 -17.71
C ARG A 106 9.96 -3.71 -18.00
N ASP A 107 10.44 -3.54 -19.22
CA ASP A 107 11.26 -2.40 -19.60
C ASP A 107 10.45 -1.09 -19.64
N LEU A 108 9.19 -1.15 -20.06
CA LEU A 108 8.28 -0.01 -19.97
C LEU A 108 8.03 0.39 -18.50
N LEU A 109 7.79 -0.58 -17.61
CA LEU A 109 7.65 -0.32 -16.17
C LEU A 109 8.93 0.25 -15.54
N LYS A 110 10.13 -0.16 -15.99
CA LYS A 110 11.39 0.49 -15.61
C LYS A 110 11.42 1.94 -16.07
N GLY A 111 11.02 2.23 -17.31
CA GLY A 111 10.93 3.59 -17.85
C GLY A 111 10.00 4.48 -17.00
N ILE A 112 8.82 3.96 -16.65
CA ILE A 112 7.81 4.63 -15.81
C ILE A 112 8.36 4.89 -14.40
N ALA A 113 8.91 3.86 -13.75
CA ALA A 113 9.34 3.93 -12.35
C ALA A 113 10.61 4.78 -12.16
N ILE A 114 11.62 4.56 -13.00
CA ILE A 114 12.95 5.16 -12.83
C ILE A 114 12.98 6.56 -13.46
N SER A 115 12.71 6.67 -14.76
CA SER A 115 12.84 7.92 -15.52
C SER A 115 11.54 8.68 -15.72
N SER A 116 10.43 8.21 -15.13
CA SER A 116 9.13 8.90 -15.21
C SER A 116 8.56 9.02 -16.62
N ALA A 117 8.86 8.05 -17.49
CA ALA A 117 8.55 8.08 -18.91
C ALA A 117 7.04 8.16 -19.21
N ASN A 118 6.63 9.21 -19.93
CA ASN A 118 5.24 9.50 -20.31
C ASN A 118 4.79 8.60 -21.47
N ASP A 119 5.64 8.45 -22.48
CA ASP A 119 5.45 7.56 -23.63
C ASP A 119 5.23 6.10 -23.17
N ALA A 120 6.05 5.63 -22.22
CA ALA A 120 5.86 4.30 -21.64
C ALA A 120 4.55 4.15 -20.85
N ALA A 121 4.14 5.18 -20.10
CA ALA A 121 2.89 5.17 -19.35
C ALA A 121 1.66 5.04 -20.27
N VAL A 122 1.65 5.79 -21.38
CA VAL A 122 0.59 5.72 -22.39
C VAL A 122 0.62 4.36 -23.10
N ALA A 123 1.79 3.87 -23.52
CA ALA A 123 1.90 2.57 -24.20
C ALA A 123 1.38 1.41 -23.33
N VAL A 124 1.72 1.38 -22.04
CA VAL A 124 1.21 0.38 -21.08
C VAL A 124 -0.30 0.53 -20.91
N ALA A 125 -0.82 1.75 -20.82
CA ALA A 125 -2.24 2.01 -20.67
C ALA A 125 -3.06 1.55 -21.89
N GLU A 126 -2.59 1.87 -23.10
CA GLU A 126 -3.20 1.43 -24.35
C GLU A 126 -3.18 -0.09 -24.48
N HIS A 127 -2.09 -0.75 -24.10
CA HIS A 127 -2.01 -2.21 -24.12
C HIS A 127 -3.02 -2.86 -23.16
N LEU A 128 -3.16 -2.31 -21.94
CA LEU A 128 -4.01 -2.90 -20.92
C LEU A 128 -5.50 -2.61 -21.10
N ALA A 129 -5.87 -1.50 -21.74
CA ALA A 129 -7.26 -1.05 -21.83
C ALA A 129 -7.74 -0.74 -23.26
N GLY A 130 -6.90 -0.95 -24.27
CA GLY A 130 -7.15 -0.62 -25.68
C GLY A 130 -6.96 0.86 -26.03
N SER A 131 -7.04 1.78 -25.06
CA SER A 131 -6.75 3.21 -25.25
C SER A 131 -6.41 3.90 -23.92
N GLU A 132 -5.72 5.04 -23.97
CA GLU A 132 -5.47 5.85 -22.76
C GLU A 132 -6.77 6.26 -22.07
N ALA A 133 -7.78 6.68 -22.84
CA ALA A 133 -9.08 7.10 -22.30
C ALA A 133 -9.78 5.96 -21.54
N ASN A 134 -9.71 4.72 -22.03
CA ASN A 134 -10.25 3.56 -21.34
C ASN A 134 -9.48 3.29 -20.05
N PHE A 135 -8.15 3.41 -20.09
CA PHE A 135 -7.32 3.22 -18.91
C PHE A 135 -7.58 4.29 -17.84
N VAL A 136 -7.78 5.56 -18.21
CA VAL A 136 -8.17 6.63 -17.29
C VAL A 136 -9.49 6.31 -16.58
N ARG A 137 -10.47 5.69 -17.27
CA ARG A 137 -11.69 5.19 -16.61
C ARG A 137 -11.40 4.10 -15.59
N LEU A 138 -10.43 3.21 -15.86
CA LEU A 138 -9.97 2.23 -14.88
C LEU A 138 -9.28 2.89 -13.69
N MET A 139 -8.46 3.93 -13.91
CA MET A 139 -7.81 4.69 -12.82
C MET A 139 -8.85 5.31 -11.88
N ASN A 140 -9.89 5.95 -12.44
CA ASN A 140 -10.95 6.57 -11.64
C ASN A 140 -11.88 5.53 -10.98
N SER A 141 -12.20 4.42 -11.66
CA SER A 141 -12.92 3.29 -11.07
C SER A 141 -12.15 2.71 -9.89
N ARG A 142 -10.82 2.55 -10.02
CA ARG A 142 -9.97 2.07 -8.93
C ARG A 142 -9.90 3.07 -7.78
N ALA A 143 -9.84 4.37 -8.06
CA ALA A 143 -9.91 5.40 -7.03
C ALA A 143 -11.24 5.33 -6.23
N GLN A 144 -12.37 5.11 -6.91
CA GLN A 144 -13.67 4.91 -6.25
C GLN A 144 -13.70 3.63 -5.41
N ALA A 145 -13.18 2.53 -5.94
CA ALA A 145 -13.09 1.24 -5.21
C ALA A 145 -12.18 1.31 -3.97
N LEU A 146 -11.23 2.25 -3.95
CA LEU A 146 -10.39 2.56 -2.80
C LEU A 146 -10.98 3.67 -1.90
N HIS A 147 -12.19 4.16 -2.21
CA HIS A 147 -12.89 5.22 -1.51
C HIS A 147 -12.11 6.55 -1.43
N LEU A 148 -11.34 6.87 -2.48
CA LEU A 148 -10.55 8.09 -2.59
C LEU A 148 -11.46 9.28 -2.94
N LYS A 149 -11.64 10.21 -2.00
CA LYS A 149 -12.62 11.31 -2.13
C LYS A 149 -12.08 12.56 -2.81
N ASN A 150 -10.76 12.65 -2.94
CA ASN A 150 -10.07 13.86 -3.37
C ASN A 150 -9.13 13.56 -4.53
N THR A 151 -9.50 12.63 -5.40
CA THR A 151 -8.71 12.19 -6.55
C THR A 151 -9.57 12.11 -7.81
N HIS A 152 -9.06 12.68 -8.90
CA HIS A 152 -9.56 12.47 -10.24
C HIS A 152 -8.39 12.50 -11.23
N PHE A 153 -8.32 11.48 -12.08
CA PHE A 153 -7.32 11.36 -13.12
C PHE A 153 -7.93 11.71 -14.48
N ALA A 154 -7.26 12.57 -15.22
CA ALA A 154 -7.61 12.91 -16.60
C ALA A 154 -6.60 12.36 -17.64
N ASN A 155 -5.45 11.83 -17.20
CA ASN A 155 -4.45 11.17 -18.04
C ASN A 155 -3.61 10.19 -17.19
N THR A 156 -2.71 9.46 -17.84
CA THR A 156 -1.90 8.40 -17.21
C THR A 156 -0.56 8.85 -16.64
N ASN A 157 -0.14 10.06 -16.99
CA ASN A 157 1.23 10.50 -16.84
C ASN A 157 1.38 11.78 -15.99
N GLY A 158 0.29 12.50 -15.74
CA GLY A 158 0.27 13.72 -14.92
C GLY A 158 0.79 14.97 -15.63
N LEU A 159 0.81 14.99 -16.97
CA LEU A 159 0.94 16.25 -17.71
C LEU A 159 -0.22 17.19 -17.34
N PRO A 160 0.01 18.51 -17.27
CA PRO A 160 -1.03 19.47 -16.90
C PRO A 160 -2.25 19.36 -17.83
N ILE A 161 -3.41 19.17 -17.21
CA ILE A 161 -4.71 19.11 -17.87
C ILE A 161 -5.77 19.50 -16.83
N ALA A 162 -6.87 20.09 -17.29
CA ALA A 162 -7.99 20.43 -16.42
C ALA A 162 -8.52 19.18 -15.70
N ASP A 163 -9.06 19.39 -14.50
CA ASP A 163 -9.68 18.33 -13.70
C ASP A 163 -8.73 17.14 -13.41
N HIS A 164 -7.46 17.41 -13.10
CA HIS A 164 -6.47 16.39 -12.76
C HIS A 164 -5.83 16.69 -11.40
N TYR A 165 -6.26 15.97 -10.36
CA TYR A 165 -5.81 16.23 -8.99
C TYR A 165 -5.83 14.98 -8.13
N SER A 166 -5.08 15.04 -7.02
CA SER A 166 -5.24 14.10 -5.90
C SER A 166 -4.98 14.85 -4.58
N SER A 167 -4.88 14.11 -3.48
CA SER A 167 -4.52 14.62 -2.16
C SER A 167 -3.37 13.79 -1.57
N ALA A 168 -2.68 14.31 -0.55
CA ALA A 168 -1.58 13.58 0.07
C ALA A 168 -2.07 12.25 0.67
N TYR A 169 -3.24 12.27 1.33
CA TYR A 169 -3.88 11.08 1.88
C TYR A 169 -4.21 10.05 0.80
N ASP A 170 -4.90 10.45 -0.27
CA ASP A 170 -5.30 9.52 -1.32
C ASP A 170 -4.07 8.91 -2.02
N LEU A 171 -3.02 9.71 -2.28
CA LEU A 171 -1.77 9.20 -2.82
C LEU A 171 -1.03 8.26 -1.87
N ALA A 172 -1.12 8.45 -0.56
CA ALA A 172 -0.57 7.51 0.42
C ALA A 172 -1.33 6.18 0.41
N VAL A 173 -2.66 6.22 0.23
CA VAL A 173 -3.48 5.01 0.05
C VAL A 173 -3.11 4.28 -1.24
N ILE A 174 -3.02 4.97 -2.38
CA ILE A 174 -2.62 4.36 -3.67
C ILE A 174 -1.20 3.76 -3.55
N SER A 175 -0.27 4.51 -2.93
CA SER A 175 1.09 4.03 -2.67
C SER A 175 1.11 2.79 -1.79
N ARG A 176 0.25 2.73 -0.76
CA ARG A 176 0.12 1.57 0.12
C ARG A 176 -0.38 0.35 -0.62
N GLU A 177 -1.38 0.51 -1.49
CA GLU A 177 -1.86 -0.57 -2.35
C GLU A 177 -0.76 -1.04 -3.31
N LEU A 178 -0.06 -0.11 -3.97
CA LEU A 178 1.05 -0.45 -4.87
C LEU A 178 2.15 -1.24 -4.14
N MET A 179 2.49 -0.85 -2.91
CA MET A 179 3.54 -1.53 -2.14
C MET A 179 3.14 -2.89 -1.56
N LYS A 180 1.90 -3.35 -1.76
CA LYS A 180 1.50 -4.74 -1.47
C LYS A 180 2.05 -5.72 -2.52
N HIS A 181 2.38 -5.24 -3.71
CA HIS A 181 2.95 -6.04 -4.79
C HIS A 181 4.46 -6.22 -4.56
N GLU A 182 4.88 -7.44 -4.18
CA GLU A 182 6.25 -7.74 -3.72
C GLU A 182 7.35 -7.37 -4.74
N GLN A 183 7.01 -7.29 -6.03
CA GLN A 183 7.95 -6.97 -7.11
C GLN A 183 8.17 -5.47 -7.34
N VAL A 184 7.28 -4.59 -6.86
CA VAL A 184 7.38 -3.13 -7.10
C VAL A 184 8.73 -2.53 -6.68
N PRO A 185 9.30 -2.85 -5.49
CA PRO A 185 10.61 -2.34 -5.08
C PRO A 185 11.75 -2.63 -6.07
N GLN A 186 11.64 -3.69 -6.88
CA GLN A 186 12.62 -4.02 -7.93
C GLN A 186 12.63 -3.04 -9.10
N PHE A 187 11.65 -2.14 -9.16
CA PHE A 187 11.54 -1.07 -10.15
C PHE A 187 11.75 0.29 -9.49
N THR A 188 11.01 0.57 -8.41
CA THR A 188 10.99 1.89 -7.76
C THR A 188 12.22 2.15 -6.90
N GLY A 189 12.86 1.11 -6.37
CA GLY A 189 14.06 1.19 -5.53
C GLY A 189 15.37 1.18 -6.33
N VAL A 190 15.32 1.03 -7.65
CA VAL A 190 16.52 1.00 -8.51
C VAL A 190 16.98 2.43 -8.78
N TYR A 191 18.24 2.75 -8.44
CA TYR A 191 18.81 4.07 -8.70
C TYR A 191 19.03 4.34 -10.19
N SER A 192 19.49 3.35 -10.94
CA SER A 192 19.75 3.47 -12.37
C SER A 192 19.73 2.11 -13.06
N ASP A 193 19.30 2.09 -14.31
CA ASP A 193 19.30 0.90 -15.16
C ASP A 193 19.49 1.32 -16.64
N HIS A 194 19.50 0.38 -17.57
CA HIS A 194 19.55 0.66 -19.00
C HIS A 194 18.41 -0.03 -19.74
N LEU A 195 17.86 0.66 -20.73
CA LEU A 195 17.02 0.07 -21.77
C LEU A 195 17.85 -0.10 -23.04
N ARG A 196 17.42 -1.03 -23.90
CA ARG A 196 17.99 -1.18 -25.25
C ARG A 196 19.52 -1.37 -25.27
N LYS A 197 20.07 -1.96 -24.19
CA LYS A 197 21.54 -2.04 -23.94
C LYS A 197 22.32 -2.75 -25.06
N HIS A 198 21.68 -3.71 -25.72
CA HIS A 198 22.28 -4.53 -26.78
C HIS A 198 21.84 -4.09 -28.19
N THR A 199 21.45 -2.82 -28.34
CA THR A 199 21.05 -2.23 -29.62
C THR A 199 21.94 -1.03 -29.94
N ASP A 200 21.77 -0.44 -31.11
CA ASP A 200 22.38 0.83 -31.53
C ASP A 200 21.84 2.06 -30.78
N ARG A 201 20.79 1.91 -29.96
CA ARG A 201 20.12 3.00 -29.23
C ARG A 201 19.99 2.71 -27.71
N PRO A 202 21.11 2.44 -27.00
CA PRO A 202 21.07 2.25 -25.55
C PRO A 202 20.54 3.51 -24.86
N PHE A 203 19.76 3.33 -23.80
CA PHE A 203 19.18 4.44 -23.06
C PHE A 203 19.39 4.25 -21.57
N TRP A 204 20.11 5.18 -20.94
CA TRP A 204 20.39 5.15 -19.51
C TRP A 204 19.23 5.75 -18.73
N LEU A 205 18.68 4.97 -17.79
CA LEU A 205 17.66 5.41 -16.86
C LEU A 205 18.30 5.84 -15.56
N VAL A 206 17.89 7.00 -15.03
CA VAL A 206 18.31 7.49 -13.71
C VAL A 206 17.07 7.83 -12.90
N ASN A 207 17.02 7.35 -11.67
CA ASN A 207 15.85 7.51 -10.82
C ASN A 207 15.67 8.98 -10.44
N THR A 208 14.50 9.51 -10.76
CA THR A 208 14.11 10.87 -10.37
C THR A 208 14.06 11.05 -8.85
N ASN A 209 13.76 9.99 -8.10
CA ASN A 209 13.90 9.94 -6.65
C ASN A 209 15.34 9.57 -6.26
N LYS A 210 16.19 10.58 -6.03
CA LYS A 210 17.59 10.35 -5.63
C LYS A 210 17.71 9.69 -4.24
N LEU A 211 16.70 9.76 -3.39
CA LEU A 211 16.75 9.20 -2.04
C LEU A 211 16.91 7.66 -2.05
N VAL A 212 16.53 6.97 -3.13
CA VAL A 212 16.73 5.51 -3.24
C VAL A 212 18.20 5.10 -3.13
N ARG A 213 19.13 6.02 -3.44
CA ARG A 213 20.57 5.79 -3.30
C ARG A 213 21.14 6.23 -1.95
N PHE A 214 20.53 7.25 -1.34
CA PHE A 214 21.15 7.97 -0.22
C PHE A 214 20.42 7.81 1.12
N TYR A 215 19.21 7.27 1.13
CA TYR A 215 18.43 7.04 2.34
C TYR A 215 18.26 5.55 2.62
N GLN A 216 18.75 5.09 3.78
CA GLN A 216 18.70 3.68 4.15
C GLN A 216 17.25 3.17 4.22
N GLY A 217 16.98 2.12 3.44
CA GLY A 217 15.68 1.45 3.36
C GLY A 217 14.71 2.10 2.37
N MET A 218 15.07 3.20 1.70
CA MET A 218 14.25 3.80 0.65
C MET A 218 14.13 2.86 -0.54
N ASP A 219 12.90 2.52 -0.91
CA ASP A 219 12.61 1.61 -2.02
C ASP A 219 11.55 2.15 -2.99
N GLY A 220 11.24 3.43 -2.91
CA GLY A 220 10.33 4.08 -3.85
C GLY A 220 9.84 5.46 -3.39
N ILE A 221 8.80 6.01 -3.98
CA ILE A 221 8.05 5.46 -5.12
C ILE A 221 8.20 6.38 -6.33
N LYS A 222 7.72 7.62 -6.25
CA LYS A 222 7.61 8.47 -7.43
C LYS A 222 7.67 9.96 -7.10
N THR A 223 8.54 10.67 -7.81
CA THR A 223 8.54 12.15 -7.84
C THR A 223 7.58 12.70 -8.91
N GLY A 224 7.15 13.94 -8.73
CA GLY A 224 6.44 14.73 -9.74
C GLY A 224 6.90 16.18 -9.72
N TYR A 225 6.94 16.81 -10.91
CA TYR A 225 7.16 18.25 -11.04
C TYR A 225 6.42 18.80 -12.25
N THR A 226 5.71 19.90 -12.05
CA THR A 226 5.28 20.86 -13.07
C THR A 226 5.35 22.26 -12.46
N SER A 227 5.27 23.31 -13.28
CA SER A 227 5.25 24.69 -12.78
C SER A 227 4.10 24.96 -11.79
N GLU A 228 2.98 24.25 -11.97
CA GLU A 228 1.76 24.33 -11.15
C GLU A 228 1.85 23.48 -9.88
N ALA A 229 2.23 22.20 -10.02
CA ALA A 229 2.35 21.24 -8.92
C ALA A 229 3.53 21.52 -7.99
N LYS A 230 4.55 22.24 -8.48
CA LYS A 230 5.87 22.34 -7.84
C LYS A 230 6.44 20.94 -7.58
N TYR A 231 7.25 20.76 -6.53
CA TYR A 231 7.94 19.50 -6.30
C TYR A 231 7.12 18.56 -5.41
N CYS A 232 6.76 17.39 -5.93
CA CYS A 232 5.99 16.37 -5.22
C CYS A 232 6.80 15.08 -5.10
N LEU A 233 6.56 14.30 -4.05
CA LEU A 233 7.13 12.97 -3.87
C LEU A 233 6.20 12.09 -3.04
N ALA A 234 5.84 10.92 -3.58
CA ALA A 234 5.39 9.78 -2.80
C ALA A 234 6.60 8.84 -2.57
N ALA A 235 7.00 8.70 -1.32
CA ALA A 235 8.16 7.93 -0.88
C ALA A 235 7.75 6.70 -0.07
N SER A 236 8.53 5.65 -0.19
CA SER A 236 8.41 4.44 0.62
C SER A 236 9.78 4.05 1.15
N ALA A 237 9.85 3.75 2.43
CA ALA A 237 11.02 3.16 3.04
C ALA A 237 10.64 2.00 3.96
N LYS A 238 11.47 0.96 4.00
CA LYS A 238 11.30 -0.19 4.88
C LYS A 238 12.57 -0.48 5.66
N ARG A 239 12.43 -0.60 6.98
CA ARG A 239 13.48 -1.09 7.88
C ARG A 239 12.88 -2.23 8.70
N ASN A 240 13.52 -3.39 8.65
CA ASN A 240 12.99 -4.62 9.26
C ASN A 240 11.55 -4.91 8.79
N HIS A 241 10.59 -4.99 9.72
CA HIS A 241 9.17 -5.23 9.44
C HIS A 241 8.33 -3.95 9.34
N PHE A 242 8.93 -2.77 9.52
CA PHE A 242 8.24 -1.50 9.49
C PHE A 242 8.43 -0.80 8.14
N ARG A 243 7.33 -0.62 7.42
CA ARG A 243 7.29 0.14 6.16
C ARG A 243 6.51 1.43 6.38
N VAL A 244 7.13 2.53 5.97
CA VAL A 244 6.57 3.88 6.08
C VAL A 244 6.36 4.44 4.68
N ILE A 245 5.23 5.11 4.50
CA ILE A 245 4.92 5.89 3.30
C ILE A 245 4.86 7.35 3.71
N ALA A 246 5.60 8.20 3.00
CA ALA A 246 5.51 9.65 3.14
C ALA A 246 5.09 10.25 1.80
N VAL A 247 4.14 11.17 1.80
CA VAL A 247 3.79 11.96 0.62
C VAL A 247 3.93 13.43 0.97
N VAL A 248 4.64 14.18 0.13
CA VAL A 248 4.69 15.65 0.17
C VAL A 248 4.26 16.20 -1.19
N LEU A 249 3.46 17.26 -1.18
CA LEU A 249 2.94 17.93 -2.36
C LEU A 249 3.24 19.43 -2.30
N GLY A 250 3.70 20.00 -3.41
CA GLY A 250 3.83 21.46 -3.54
C GLY A 250 5.08 22.07 -2.92
N GLU A 251 6.16 21.29 -2.75
CA GLU A 251 7.42 21.79 -2.18
C GLU A 251 8.10 22.81 -3.09
N PRO A 252 8.82 23.81 -2.55
CA PRO A 252 9.39 24.90 -3.34
C PRO A 252 10.54 24.43 -4.24
N THR A 253 11.37 23.49 -3.78
CA THR A 253 12.53 22.99 -4.52
C THR A 253 12.76 21.48 -4.29
N ALA A 254 13.48 20.83 -5.22
CA ALA A 254 13.84 19.42 -5.07
C ALA A 254 14.71 19.11 -3.84
N PRO A 255 15.70 19.94 -3.46
CA PRO A 255 16.43 19.76 -2.20
C PRO A 255 15.55 19.84 -0.96
N VAL A 256 14.64 20.82 -0.89
CA VAL A 256 13.70 20.97 0.24
C VAL A 256 12.79 19.75 0.34
N ARG A 257 12.14 19.35 -0.75
CA ARG A 257 11.34 18.11 -0.82
C ARG A 257 12.09 16.89 -0.29
N ASN A 258 13.36 16.73 -0.68
CA ASN A 258 14.17 15.59 -0.24
C ASN A 258 14.50 15.65 1.25
N ALA A 259 14.77 16.84 1.78
CA ALA A 259 15.03 17.07 3.20
C ALA A 259 13.77 16.81 4.04
N GLU A 260 12.63 17.41 3.70
CA GLU A 260 11.38 17.24 4.47
C GLU A 260 10.90 15.78 4.47
N VAL A 261 11.00 15.06 3.34
CA VAL A 261 10.71 13.62 3.30
C VAL A 261 11.68 12.80 4.16
N THR A 262 12.97 13.15 4.15
CA THR A 262 13.98 12.50 4.99
C THR A 262 13.67 12.68 6.47
N GLU A 263 13.30 13.91 6.88
CA GLU A 263 12.90 14.24 8.25
C GLU A 263 11.64 13.49 8.69
N MET A 264 10.61 13.46 7.84
CA MET A 264 9.37 12.69 8.11
C MET A 264 9.67 11.19 8.29
N MET A 265 10.49 10.60 7.42
CA MET A 265 10.86 9.19 7.53
C MET A 265 11.70 8.93 8.79
N ASN A 266 12.64 9.83 9.10
CA ASN A 266 13.46 9.74 10.32
C ASN A 266 12.58 9.82 11.57
N TYR A 267 11.61 10.73 11.61
CA TYR A 267 10.63 10.81 12.68
C TYR A 267 9.89 9.48 12.87
N ALA A 268 9.37 8.88 11.79
CA ALA A 268 8.68 7.59 11.89
C ALA A 268 9.60 6.50 12.48
N PHE A 269 10.81 6.33 11.94
CA PHE A 269 11.70 5.25 12.38
C PHE A 269 12.31 5.47 13.77
N SER A 270 12.44 6.72 14.24
CA SER A 270 12.92 7.01 15.60
C SER A 270 11.82 6.88 16.64
N HIS A 271 10.56 7.16 16.30
CA HIS A 271 9.45 7.16 17.25
C HIS A 271 8.63 5.86 17.26
N TYR A 272 8.70 5.06 16.20
CA TYR A 272 7.85 3.88 16.07
C TYR A 272 8.60 2.61 15.68
N ASP A 273 8.04 1.47 16.08
CA ASP A 273 8.41 0.14 15.61
C ASP A 273 7.17 -0.73 15.38
N ILE A 274 7.37 -1.89 14.76
CA ILE A 274 6.34 -2.92 14.62
C ILE A 274 6.67 -4.10 15.55
N LYS A 275 5.82 -4.32 16.55
CA LYS A 275 5.83 -5.58 17.31
C LYS A 275 5.16 -6.67 16.47
N SER A 276 5.97 -7.61 16.00
CA SER A 276 5.49 -8.78 15.26
C SER A 276 4.56 -9.63 16.15
N VAL A 277 3.40 -10.01 15.61
CA VAL A 277 2.43 -10.89 16.27
C VAL A 277 2.39 -12.24 15.57
N TYR A 278 2.30 -12.25 14.23
CA TYR A 278 2.35 -13.47 13.43
C TYR A 278 3.26 -13.29 12.21
N ALA A 279 4.16 -14.23 12.00
CA ALA A 279 4.97 -14.28 10.77
C ALA A 279 4.14 -14.80 9.58
N LYS A 280 4.56 -14.46 8.36
CA LYS A 280 4.03 -15.09 7.13
C LYS A 280 4.32 -16.60 7.21
N GLY A 281 3.33 -17.44 6.93
CA GLY A 281 3.47 -18.90 6.99
C GLY A 281 3.33 -19.51 8.40
N GLN A 282 3.32 -18.71 9.47
CA GLN A 282 3.03 -19.20 10.82
C GLN A 282 1.57 -19.63 10.92
N VAL A 283 1.32 -20.82 11.48
CA VAL A 283 -0.05 -21.27 11.79
C VAL A 283 -0.58 -20.41 12.93
N VAL A 284 -1.67 -19.69 12.68
CA VAL A 284 -2.30 -18.81 13.66
C VAL A 284 -3.29 -19.59 14.52
N THR A 285 -4.13 -20.40 13.88
CA THR A 285 -5.15 -21.24 14.50
C THR A 285 -5.59 -22.34 13.53
N LEU A 286 -6.47 -23.24 13.98
CA LEU A 286 -7.16 -24.21 13.15
C LEU A 286 -8.58 -23.69 12.84
N ALA A 287 -8.89 -23.47 11.57
CA ALA A 287 -10.22 -23.09 11.13
C ALA A 287 -11.11 -24.34 10.98
N PRO A 288 -12.31 -24.37 11.59
CA PRO A 288 -13.24 -25.49 11.45
C PRO A 288 -13.69 -25.68 9.99
N VAL A 289 -13.81 -26.94 9.57
CA VAL A 289 -14.19 -27.33 8.21
C VAL A 289 -15.40 -28.26 8.25
N LEU A 290 -16.46 -27.85 7.59
CA LEU A 290 -17.67 -28.65 7.43
C LEU A 290 -17.54 -29.59 6.22
N ARG A 291 -18.04 -30.82 6.39
CA ARG A 291 -18.10 -31.87 5.34
C ARG A 291 -16.73 -32.25 4.74
N GLY A 292 -15.63 -31.93 5.43
CA GLY A 292 -14.28 -32.30 5.03
C GLY A 292 -13.85 -33.66 5.57
N GLN A 293 -12.93 -34.31 4.86
CA GLN A 293 -12.23 -35.50 5.37
C GLN A 293 -11.60 -35.23 6.74
N THR A 294 -10.98 -34.05 6.91
CA THR A 294 -10.59 -33.49 8.20
C THR A 294 -11.58 -32.41 8.67
N GLN A 295 -11.70 -32.25 9.99
CA GLN A 295 -12.64 -31.31 10.61
C GLN A 295 -12.09 -29.90 10.80
N ALA A 296 -10.80 -29.68 10.51
CA ALA A 296 -10.18 -28.36 10.59
C ALA A 296 -8.96 -28.26 9.66
N VAL A 297 -8.56 -27.02 9.37
CA VAL A 297 -7.39 -26.68 8.56
C VAL A 297 -6.56 -25.60 9.24
N GLY A 298 -5.24 -25.74 9.24
CA GLY A 298 -4.35 -24.67 9.70
C GLY A 298 -4.45 -23.45 8.79
N VAL A 299 -4.58 -22.27 9.40
CA VAL A 299 -4.63 -21.00 8.68
C VAL A 299 -3.42 -20.13 9.00
N THR A 300 -2.93 -19.41 8.00
CA THR A 300 -1.74 -18.56 8.09
C THR A 300 -1.96 -17.22 7.40
N PRO A 301 -1.38 -16.11 7.87
CA PRO A 301 -1.56 -14.83 7.20
C PRO A 301 -0.74 -14.78 5.90
N ILE A 302 -1.30 -14.13 4.87
CA ILE A 302 -0.61 -13.96 3.58
C ILE A 302 0.64 -13.08 3.66
N ARG A 303 0.76 -12.28 4.73
CA ARG A 303 1.89 -11.38 5.03
C ARG A 303 2.04 -11.24 6.55
N PRO A 304 3.21 -10.80 7.06
CA PRO A 304 3.40 -10.62 8.49
C PRO A 304 2.34 -9.70 9.11
N VAL A 305 1.87 -10.07 10.30
CA VAL A 305 0.92 -9.29 11.12
C VAL A 305 1.72 -8.70 12.28
N GLY A 306 1.67 -7.37 12.42
CA GLY A 306 2.32 -6.68 13.53
C GLY A 306 1.54 -5.44 13.95
N ILE A 307 1.74 -5.03 15.19
CA ILE A 307 1.10 -3.87 15.80
C ILE A 307 2.13 -2.75 15.93
N LEU A 308 1.72 -1.53 15.61
CA LEU A 308 2.55 -0.34 15.79
C LEU A 308 2.76 -0.05 17.28
N VAL A 309 4.00 0.20 17.66
CA VAL A 309 4.40 0.52 19.03
C VAL A 309 5.17 1.84 19.03
N SER A 310 4.83 2.72 19.95
CA SER A 310 5.60 3.93 20.21
C SER A 310 6.87 3.56 20.97
N LYS A 311 8.04 3.97 20.48
CA LYS A 311 9.33 3.77 21.14
C LYS A 311 9.52 4.67 22.36
N MET A 312 8.80 5.79 22.44
CA MET A 312 8.96 6.75 23.53
C MET A 312 8.34 6.28 24.84
N ASP A 313 7.15 5.69 24.78
CA ASP A 313 6.39 5.25 25.97
C ASP A 313 6.08 3.75 25.95
N HIS A 314 6.65 3.00 25.00
CA HIS A 314 6.40 1.57 24.78
C HIS A 314 4.92 1.20 24.66
N SER A 315 4.05 2.18 24.39
CA SER A 315 2.61 1.96 24.28
C SER A 315 2.31 1.16 23.03
N ILE A 316 1.55 0.07 23.20
CA ILE A 316 1.02 -0.71 22.10
C ILE A 316 -0.24 0.00 21.62
N THR A 317 -0.24 0.42 20.36
CA THR A 317 -1.36 1.20 19.80
C THR A 317 -2.57 0.34 19.44
N GLY A 318 -2.54 -0.98 19.66
CA GLY A 318 -3.65 -1.85 19.29
C GLY A 318 -3.51 -3.31 19.73
N LYS A 319 -4.42 -4.14 19.25
CA LYS A 319 -4.44 -5.60 19.46
C LYS A 319 -4.80 -6.31 18.16
N VAL A 320 -4.44 -7.59 18.05
CA VAL A 320 -4.86 -8.45 16.92
C VAL A 320 -6.00 -9.34 17.37
N THR A 321 -7.09 -9.35 16.61
CA THR A 321 -8.20 -10.31 16.77
C THR A 321 -8.29 -11.19 15.52
N ILE A 322 -8.68 -12.45 15.69
CA ILE A 322 -8.84 -13.40 14.58
C ILE A 322 -10.33 -13.58 14.33
N ASP A 323 -10.73 -13.39 13.09
CA ASP A 323 -12.10 -13.59 12.61
C ASP A 323 -12.09 -14.66 11.51
N LEU A 324 -12.76 -15.79 11.74
CA LEU A 324 -12.75 -16.93 10.83
C LEU A 324 -14.03 -16.97 10.01
N LEU A 325 -13.88 -17.30 8.73
CA LEU A 325 -15.01 -17.55 7.84
C LEU A 325 -15.45 -19.01 7.94
N PRO A 326 -16.75 -19.32 7.76
CA PRO A 326 -17.20 -20.69 7.68
C PRO A 326 -16.61 -21.38 6.44
N LEU A 327 -15.98 -22.54 6.62
CA LEU A 327 -15.38 -23.32 5.54
C LEU A 327 -16.17 -24.60 5.29
N ILE A 328 -16.48 -24.88 4.02
CA ILE A 328 -17.15 -26.09 3.56
C ILE A 328 -16.30 -26.76 2.49
N ALA A 329 -16.05 -28.06 2.62
CA ALA A 329 -15.28 -28.82 1.64
C ALA A 329 -16.00 -28.91 0.28
N PRO A 330 -15.26 -28.89 -0.86
CA PRO A 330 -13.81 -29.01 -0.96
C PRO A 330 -13.12 -27.65 -0.75
N ILE A 331 -12.04 -27.67 0.01
CA ILE A 331 -11.20 -26.50 0.29
C ILE A 331 -9.92 -26.63 -0.52
N LYS A 332 -9.51 -25.55 -1.18
CA LYS A 332 -8.21 -25.48 -1.84
C LYS A 332 -7.17 -24.90 -0.91
N LYS A 333 -5.93 -25.37 -0.98
CA LYS A 333 -4.77 -24.68 -0.39
C LYS A 333 -4.71 -23.23 -0.89
N GLY A 334 -4.48 -22.28 0.01
CA GLY A 334 -4.43 -20.85 -0.31
C GLY A 334 -5.79 -20.15 -0.35
N GLN A 335 -6.89 -20.87 -0.09
CA GLN A 335 -8.22 -20.27 0.02
C GLN A 335 -8.30 -19.36 1.25
N VAL A 336 -8.95 -18.20 1.13
CA VAL A 336 -9.20 -17.29 2.26
C VAL A 336 -10.14 -17.96 3.27
N ALA A 337 -9.69 -18.01 4.52
CA ALA A 337 -10.36 -18.68 5.64
C ALA A 337 -10.72 -17.73 6.80
N GLY A 338 -10.39 -16.45 6.68
CA GLY A 338 -10.60 -15.47 7.74
C GLY A 338 -9.67 -14.28 7.59
N TYR A 339 -9.62 -13.47 8.65
CA TYR A 339 -8.83 -12.26 8.74
C TYR A 339 -8.20 -12.11 10.12
N ALA A 340 -6.92 -11.74 10.15
CA ALA A 340 -6.30 -11.14 11.32
C ALA A 340 -6.58 -9.63 11.29
N LYS A 341 -7.44 -9.17 12.19
CA LYS A 341 -7.86 -7.77 12.32
C LYS A 341 -6.98 -7.05 13.34
N ILE A 342 -6.34 -5.96 12.93
CA ILE A 342 -5.61 -5.06 13.81
C ILE A 342 -6.60 -4.01 14.30
N VAL A 343 -6.81 -3.93 15.61
CA VAL A 343 -7.78 -3.06 16.26
C VAL A 343 -7.04 -2.03 17.11
N THR A 344 -7.29 -0.75 16.85
CA THR A 344 -6.73 0.40 17.57
C THR A 344 -7.89 1.31 17.98
N ASN A 345 -7.97 1.71 19.26
CA ASN A 345 -9.06 2.53 19.78
C ASN A 345 -10.45 2.00 19.38
N ASP A 346 -10.65 0.68 19.55
CA ASP A 346 -11.86 -0.06 19.19
C ASP A 346 -12.29 0.00 17.71
N LYS A 347 -11.42 0.49 16.83
CA LYS A 347 -11.62 0.50 15.37
C LYS A 347 -10.68 -0.47 14.69
N VAL A 348 -11.20 -1.24 13.74
CA VAL A 348 -10.37 -2.08 12.87
C VAL A 348 -9.61 -1.16 11.90
N VAL A 349 -8.29 -1.07 12.08
CA VAL A 349 -7.42 -0.24 11.21
C VAL A 349 -6.89 -1.05 10.02
N ALA A 350 -6.73 -2.36 10.18
CA ALA A 350 -6.35 -3.24 9.09
C ALA A 350 -6.93 -4.65 9.26
N ALA A 351 -7.17 -5.32 8.13
CA ALA A 351 -7.56 -6.74 8.08
C ALA A 351 -6.64 -7.47 7.11
N ILE A 352 -5.94 -8.50 7.61
CA ILE A 352 -4.97 -9.28 6.84
C ILE A 352 -5.60 -10.65 6.56
N PRO A 353 -5.79 -11.05 5.28
CA PRO A 353 -6.34 -12.36 4.96
C PRO A 353 -5.53 -13.50 5.56
N LEU A 354 -6.24 -14.44 6.16
CA LEU A 354 -5.72 -15.75 6.57
C LEU A 354 -6.08 -16.77 5.50
N ILE A 355 -5.10 -17.55 5.04
CA ILE A 355 -5.27 -18.56 4.00
C ILE A 355 -5.03 -19.97 4.54
N THR A 356 -5.65 -20.96 3.93
CA THR A 356 -5.52 -22.37 4.27
C THR A 356 -4.16 -22.94 3.85
N LEU A 357 -3.55 -23.76 4.71
CA LEU A 357 -2.24 -24.38 4.44
C LEU A 357 -2.31 -25.65 3.58
N SER A 358 -3.46 -26.30 3.53
CA SER A 358 -3.70 -27.53 2.78
C SER A 358 -5.07 -27.54 2.13
N SER A 359 -5.21 -28.37 1.09
CA SER A 359 -6.52 -28.69 0.52
C SER A 359 -7.23 -29.74 1.39
N ILE A 360 -8.56 -29.68 1.46
CA ILE A 360 -9.37 -30.68 2.13
C ILE A 360 -10.49 -31.10 1.20
N GLU A 361 -10.49 -32.38 0.85
CA GLU A 361 -11.55 -32.98 0.04
C GLU A 361 -12.81 -33.26 0.87
N LYS A 362 -13.92 -33.49 0.17
CA LYS A 362 -15.16 -33.90 0.81
C LYS A 362 -14.98 -35.25 1.51
N VAL A 363 -15.56 -35.38 2.70
CA VAL A 363 -15.71 -36.68 3.36
C VAL A 363 -16.55 -37.61 2.49
N SER A 364 -16.17 -38.88 2.39
CA SER A 364 -16.94 -39.85 1.61
C SER A 364 -18.29 -40.16 2.27
N PHE A 365 -19.27 -40.61 1.49
CA PHE A 365 -20.61 -40.95 1.99
C PHE A 365 -20.56 -42.02 3.09
N PHE A 366 -19.73 -43.06 2.91
CA PHE A 366 -19.57 -44.14 3.89
C PHE A 366 -18.93 -43.68 5.20
N GLU A 367 -17.95 -42.76 5.13
CA GLU A 367 -17.36 -42.15 6.33
C GLU A 367 -18.34 -41.23 7.07
N MET A 368 -19.22 -40.53 6.35
CA MET A 368 -20.30 -39.73 6.96
C MET A 368 -21.29 -40.62 7.72
N LEU A 369 -21.68 -41.75 7.14
CA LEU A 369 -22.59 -42.71 7.77
C LEU A 369 -21.95 -43.32 9.02
N GLY A 370 -20.67 -43.72 8.95
CA GLY A 370 -19.92 -44.24 10.08
C GLY A 370 -19.77 -43.23 11.23
N ARG A 371 -19.47 -41.96 10.93
CA ARG A 371 -19.38 -40.88 11.93
C ARG A 371 -20.73 -40.60 12.62
N SER A 372 -21.83 -40.72 11.88
CA SER A 372 -23.19 -40.52 12.40
C SER A 372 -23.64 -41.67 13.30
N LEU A 373 -23.30 -42.91 12.94
CA LEU A 373 -23.56 -44.08 13.79
C LEU A 373 -22.71 -44.02 15.08
N HIS A 374 -21.44 -43.62 14.98
CA HIS A 374 -20.57 -43.48 16.16
C HIS A 374 -21.06 -42.37 17.12
N SER A 375 -21.51 -41.22 16.62
CA SER A 375 -22.05 -40.16 17.49
C SER A 375 -23.34 -40.58 18.21
N LEU A 376 -24.20 -41.36 17.55
CA LEU A 376 -25.39 -41.97 18.17
C LEU A 376 -25.02 -42.95 19.29
N PHE A 377 -23.99 -43.79 19.09
CA PHE A 377 -23.52 -44.73 20.12
C PHE A 377 -22.84 -44.03 21.31
N VAL A 378 -22.06 -42.97 21.09
CA VAL A 378 -21.39 -42.19 22.15
C VAL A 378 -22.38 -41.33 22.95
N LEU A 379 -23.46 -40.85 22.34
CA LEU A 379 -24.56 -40.18 23.04
C LEU A 379 -25.42 -41.17 23.84
N GLY A 380 -25.53 -42.42 23.40
CA GLY A 380 -26.22 -43.49 24.13
C GLY A 380 -25.51 -43.94 25.41
N THR A 381 -24.18 -43.88 25.46
CA THR A 381 -23.39 -44.29 26.65
C THR A 381 -23.20 -43.20 27.70
N LYS A 382 -23.48 -41.92 27.39
CA LYS A 382 -23.51 -40.82 28.38
C LYS A 382 -24.86 -40.62 29.05
N ARG A 383 -25.86 -41.46 28.76
CA ARG A 383 -27.23 -41.41 29.32
C ARG A 383 -27.60 -42.64 30.14
N LEU A 384 -26.62 -43.43 30.58
CA LEU A 384 -26.80 -44.52 31.55
C LEU A 384 -26.06 -44.21 32.85
#